data_AF-A0A7C9DC45-F1
#
_entry.id   AF-A0A7C9DC45-F1
#
_cell.length_a   1.000
_cell.length_b   1.000
_cell.length_c   1.000
_cell.angle_alpha   90.00
_cell.angle_beta   90.00
_cell.angle_gamma   90.00
#
_symmetry.space_group_name_H-M   'P 1'
#
loop_
_entity.id
_entity.type
_entity.pdbx_description
1 polymer ?
#
loop_
_entity_poly.entity_id
_entity_poly.type
_entity_poly.pdbx_seq_one_letter_code
_entity_poly.pdbx_strand_id
1 'polypeptide(L)'
;VKQIMLGPGQTINALITTDQQIGRYSMSMGPYMSAKNVSFQNISSIGYIQYSGFSPNTLPLISPLPRFNDTLTIKTVMDGLRSLGPVDVPKDIDTNLFITVGLNVQKCTSSMP
;
A
#
# COMPACT_ATOMS: atom_id res chain seq x y z
N VAL A 1 7.60 11.58 3.21
CA VAL A 1 6.69 10.41 3.23
C VAL A 1 7.53 9.19 3.61
N LYS A 2 7.15 8.41 4.62
CA LYS A 2 7.93 7.22 5.06
C LYS A 2 7.40 5.90 4.50
N GLN A 3 6.17 5.91 4.01
CA GLN A 3 5.41 4.74 3.60
C GLN A 3 4.29 5.16 2.65
N ILE A 4 3.89 4.25 1.79
CA ILE A 4 2.88 4.47 0.76
C ILE A 4 1.89 3.30 0.83
N MET A 5 0.61 3.58 0.59
CA MET A 5 -0.44 2.57 0.44
C MET A 5 -0.87 2.55 -1.02
N LEU A 6 -1.04 1.34 -1.56
CA LEU A 6 -1.51 1.11 -2.92
C LEU A 6 -2.64 0.09 -2.88
N GLY A 7 -3.79 0.46 -3.44
CA GLY A 7 -4.86 -0.50 -3.75
C GLY A 7 -4.61 -1.20 -5.09
N PRO A 8 -5.18 -2.40 -5.32
CA PRO A 8 -5.14 -3.04 -6.62
C PRO A 8 -5.67 -2.13 -7.73
N GLY A 9 -4.95 -2.03 -8.85
CA GLY A 9 -5.29 -1.16 -9.98
C GLY A 9 -4.84 0.30 -9.83
N GLN A 10 -4.32 0.72 -8.68
CA GLN A 10 -3.75 2.06 -8.49
C GLN A 10 -2.27 2.10 -8.88
N THR A 11 -1.79 3.30 -9.23
CA THR A 11 -0.37 3.60 -9.45
C THR A 11 0.03 4.84 -8.67
N ILE A 12 1.27 4.87 -8.16
CA ILE A 12 1.85 6.04 -7.48
C ILE A 12 3.26 6.27 -8.02
N ASN A 13 3.52 7.50 -8.43
CA ASN A 13 4.87 7.97 -8.73
C ASN A 13 5.47 8.57 -7.46
N ALA A 14 6.63 8.07 -7.04
CA ALA A 14 7.35 8.56 -5.88
C ALA A 14 8.78 8.94 -6.26
N LEU A 15 9.23 10.10 -5.80
CA LEU A 15 10.63 10.52 -5.91
C LEU A 15 11.41 9.98 -4.70
N ILE A 16 12.49 9.26 -4.96
CA ILE A 16 13.41 8.76 -3.94
C ILE A 16 14.70 9.58 -4.04
N THR A 17 15.07 10.25 -2.96
CA THR A 17 16.37 10.93 -2.86
C THR A 17 17.36 9.98 -2.21
N THR A 18 18.48 9.71 -2.90
CA THR A 18 19.53 8.79 -2.45
C THR A 18 20.71 9.58 -1.87
N ASP A 19 20.51 10.15 -0.69
CA ASP A 19 21.48 11.00 0.04
C ASP A 19 22.14 10.31 1.24
N GLN A 20 21.99 8.99 1.35
CA GLN A 20 22.55 8.20 2.43
C GLN A 20 23.99 7.74 2.11
N GLN A 21 24.72 7.26 3.12
CA GLN A 21 26.06 6.70 2.92
C GLN A 21 26.04 5.53 1.93
N ILE A 22 27.18 5.29 1.26
CA ILE A 22 27.32 4.17 0.33
C ILE A 22 27.03 2.87 1.07
N GLY A 23 25.99 2.17 0.63
CA GLY A 23 25.52 0.96 1.28
C GLY A 23 24.35 0.32 0.53
N ARG A 24 23.66 -0.57 1.23
CA ARG A 24 22.49 -1.29 0.74
C ARG A 24 21.30 -1.01 1.67
N TYR A 25 20.16 -0.67 1.09
CA TYR A 25 18.95 -0.29 1.82
C TYR A 25 17.80 -1.14 1.32
N SER A 26 17.00 -1.71 2.23
CA SER A 26 15.83 -2.50 1.83
C SER A 26 14.61 -1.60 1.64
N MET A 27 13.75 -1.98 0.70
CA MET A 27 12.39 -1.47 0.57
C MET A 27 11.45 -2.65 0.80
N SER A 28 10.58 -2.54 1.78
CA SER A 28 9.67 -3.62 2.16
C SER A 28 8.25 -3.30 1.71
N MET A 29 7.52 -4.30 1.24
CA MET A 29 6.11 -4.22 0.88
C MET A 29 5.37 -5.37 1.55
N GLY A 30 4.17 -5.11 2.07
CA GLY A 30 3.34 -6.12 2.72
C GLY A 30 1.86 -5.80 2.61
N PRO A 31 0.99 -6.78 2.90
CA PRO A 31 -0.44 -6.61 2.80
C PRO A 31 -1.00 -5.73 3.92
N TYR A 32 -2.04 -4.96 3.60
CA TYR A 32 -2.94 -4.38 4.59
C TYR A 32 -4.26 -5.16 4.59
N MET A 33 -4.68 -5.62 5.77
CA MET A 33 -5.90 -6.39 5.99
C MET A 33 -6.49 -6.05 7.36
N SER A 34 -7.65 -5.37 7.38
CA SER A 34 -8.33 -4.96 8.61
C SER A 34 -9.51 -5.85 9.00
N ALA A 35 -9.91 -6.78 8.13
CA ALA A 35 -10.99 -7.71 8.40
C ALA A 35 -10.65 -8.63 9.59
N LYS A 36 -11.61 -8.82 10.50
CA LYS A 36 -11.47 -9.73 11.63
C LYS A 36 -11.84 -11.16 11.21
N ASN A 37 -11.09 -12.14 11.69
CA ASN A 37 -11.35 -13.58 11.48
C ASN A 37 -11.38 -14.01 10.00
N VAL A 38 -10.65 -13.30 9.13
CA VAL A 38 -10.47 -13.68 7.73
C VAL A 38 -9.02 -14.09 7.51
N SER A 39 -8.80 -15.25 6.91
CA SER A 39 -7.47 -15.67 6.51
C SER A 39 -6.99 -14.84 5.33
N PHE A 40 -5.71 -14.47 5.34
CA PHE A 40 -5.07 -13.76 4.25
C PHE A 40 -3.61 -14.21 4.15
N GLN A 41 -3.00 -13.99 2.99
CA GLN A 41 -1.58 -14.25 2.81
C GLN A 41 -0.78 -13.15 3.50
N ASN A 42 -0.20 -13.45 4.65
CA ASN A 42 0.68 -12.53 5.38
C ASN A 42 2.14 -12.72 4.94
N ILE A 43 2.42 -12.38 3.69
CA ILE A 43 3.75 -12.50 3.08
C ILE A 43 4.24 -11.10 2.73
N SER A 44 5.49 -10.80 3.07
CA SER A 44 6.15 -9.57 2.66
C SER A 44 7.05 -9.81 1.44
N SER A 45 7.22 -8.75 0.65
CA SER A 45 8.20 -8.68 -0.43
C SER A 45 9.27 -7.64 -0.09
N ILE A 46 10.50 -7.89 -0.51
CA ILE A 46 11.64 -7.02 -0.21
C ILE A 46 12.39 -6.73 -1.51
N GLY A 47 12.51 -5.45 -1.84
CA GLY A 47 13.44 -4.92 -2.83
C GLY A 47 14.67 -4.31 -2.17
N TYR A 48 15.72 -4.04 -2.96
CA TYR A 48 16.93 -3.41 -2.47
C TYR A 48 17.33 -2.22 -3.35
N ILE A 49 17.69 -1.12 -2.70
CA ILE A 49 18.40 0.01 -3.29
C ILE A 49 19.87 -0.14 -2.93
N GLN A 50 20.74 -0.22 -3.93
CA GLN A 50 22.18 -0.41 -3.78
C GLN A 50 22.92 0.80 -4.34
N TYR A 51 23.75 1.44 -3.51
CA TYR A 51 24.62 2.51 -3.98
C TYR A 51 25.78 1.93 -4.77
N SER A 52 26.19 2.59 -5.86
CA SER A 52 27.38 2.18 -6.60
C SER A 52 28.61 2.21 -5.69
N GLY A 53 29.46 1.18 -5.78
CA GLY A 53 30.65 1.03 -4.94
C GLY A 53 30.39 0.45 -3.54
N PHE A 54 29.17 -0.03 -3.24
CA PHE A 54 28.91 -0.73 -1.98
C PHE A 54 29.69 -2.06 -1.89
N SER A 55 30.07 -2.45 -0.68
CA SER A 55 30.65 -3.77 -0.43
C SER A 55 29.54 -4.83 -0.42
N PRO A 56 29.69 -5.97 -1.14
CA PRO A 56 28.71 -7.06 -1.09
C PRO A 56 28.43 -7.60 0.31
N ASN A 57 29.40 -7.44 1.23
CA ASN A 57 29.28 -7.88 2.62
C ASN A 57 28.49 -6.89 3.51
N THR A 58 28.12 -5.72 2.98
CA THR A 58 27.31 -4.74 3.72
C THR A 58 25.89 -5.28 3.90
N LEU A 59 25.50 -5.46 5.16
CA LEU A 59 24.13 -5.83 5.51
C LEU A 59 23.15 -4.72 5.13
N PRO A 60 22.00 -5.06 4.52
CA PRO A 60 21.00 -4.07 4.16
C PRO A 60 20.39 -3.44 5.41
N LEU A 61 20.22 -2.12 5.42
CA LEU A 61 19.40 -1.47 6.43
C LEU A 61 17.94 -1.88 6.24
N ILE A 62 17.33 -2.40 7.31
CA ILE A 62 15.98 -2.94 7.30
C ILE A 62 14.96 -1.81 7.26
N SER A 63 14.03 -1.88 6.31
CA SER A 63 12.80 -1.08 6.30
C SER A 63 11.69 -1.84 7.02
N PRO A 64 11.31 -1.47 8.26
CA PRO A 64 10.23 -2.13 8.97
C PRO A 64 8.89 -1.84 8.29
N LEU A 65 8.03 -2.86 8.23
CA LEU A 65 6.63 -2.70 7.81
C LEU A 65 5.75 -2.40 9.02
N PRO A 66 4.69 -1.59 8.85
CA PRO A 66 3.62 -1.50 9.84
C PRO A 66 2.97 -2.87 10.10
N ARG A 67 2.19 -2.95 11.18
CA ARG A 67 1.30 -4.09 11.36
C ARG A 67 0.29 -4.12 10.22
N PHE A 68 -0.04 -5.32 9.72
CA PHE A 68 -0.95 -5.50 8.59
C PHE A 68 -2.35 -4.88 8.81
N ASN A 69 -2.76 -4.64 10.05
CA ASN A 69 -4.06 -4.06 10.41
C ASN A 69 -3.98 -2.60 10.92
N ASP A 70 -2.84 -1.93 10.74
CA ASP A 70 -2.64 -0.54 11.16
C ASP A 70 -3.45 0.44 10.28
N THR A 71 -4.71 0.60 10.64
CA THR A 71 -5.66 1.42 9.88
C THR A 71 -5.37 2.91 10.01
N LEU A 72 -4.75 3.35 11.11
CA LEU A 72 -4.42 4.77 11.32
C LEU A 72 -3.31 5.20 10.37
N THR A 73 -2.29 4.36 10.21
CA THR A 73 -1.21 4.56 9.24
C THR A 73 -1.76 4.69 7.82
N ILE A 74 -2.64 3.75 7.40
CA ILE A 74 -3.23 3.77 6.06
C ILE A 74 -4.10 5.01 5.84
N LYS A 75 -4.96 5.35 6.82
CA LYS A 75 -5.82 6.54 6.75
C LYS A 75 -4.98 7.80 6.55
N THR A 76 -3.88 7.94 7.29
CA THR A 76 -2.99 9.11 7.17
C THR A 76 -2.39 9.24 5.77
N VAL A 77 -2.03 8.13 5.12
CA VAL A 77 -1.52 8.14 3.74
C VAL A 77 -2.62 8.52 2.75
N MET A 78 -3.81 7.91 2.89
CA MET A 78 -4.93 8.14 1.97
C MET A 78 -5.51 9.57 2.09
N ASP A 79 -5.60 10.11 3.31
CA ASP A 79 -6.06 11.48 3.57
C ASP A 79 -5.11 12.53 2.95
N GLY A 80 -3.86 12.16 2.67
CA GLY A 80 -2.87 13.03 2.02
C GLY A 80 -3.02 13.14 0.51
N LEU A 81 -3.87 12.35 -0.13
CA LEU A 81 -4.04 12.35 -1.59
C LEU A 81 -4.83 13.57 -2.05
N ARG A 82 -4.22 14.36 -2.94
CA ARG A 82 -4.84 15.54 -3.57
C ARG A 82 -4.26 15.77 -4.96
N SER A 83 -4.99 16.50 -5.80
CA SER A 83 -4.44 16.98 -7.06
C SER A 83 -3.23 17.90 -6.81
N LEU A 84 -2.30 17.93 -7.77
CA LEU A 84 -1.10 18.78 -7.70
C LEU A 84 -1.43 20.28 -7.70
N GLY A 85 -2.54 20.66 -8.35
CA GLY A 85 -2.98 22.04 -8.48
C GLY A 85 -4.49 22.14 -8.68
N PRO A 86 -4.99 23.35 -8.98
CA PRO A 86 -6.40 23.57 -9.28
C PRO A 86 -6.86 22.65 -10.41
N VAL A 87 -8.00 21.99 -10.20
CA VAL A 87 -8.65 21.13 -11.19
C VAL A 87 -10.13 21.48 -11.22
N ASP A 88 -10.73 21.37 -12.40
CA ASP A 88 -12.17 21.54 -12.55
C ASP A 88 -12.86 20.32 -11.94
N VAL A 89 -13.58 20.57 -10.84
CA VAL A 89 -14.43 19.58 -10.18
C VAL A 89 -15.89 19.88 -10.52
N PRO A 90 -16.74 18.85 -10.74
CA PRO A 90 -18.18 19.06 -10.91
C PRO A 90 -18.76 19.79 -9.69
N LYS A 91 -19.45 20.92 -9.92
CA LYS A 91 -20.07 21.75 -8.86
C LYS A 91 -21.58 21.56 -8.78
N ASP A 92 -22.20 21.28 -9.93
CA ASP A 92 -23.62 21.01 -10.05
C ASP A 92 -23.82 19.49 -10.12
N ILE A 93 -24.62 18.95 -9.19
CA ILE A 93 -24.88 17.51 -9.09
C ILE A 93 -26.23 17.21 -9.71
N ASP A 94 -26.23 16.53 -10.86
CA ASP A 94 -27.46 16.18 -11.59
C ASP A 94 -28.22 15.01 -10.94
N THR A 95 -27.51 14.08 -10.31
CA THR A 95 -28.10 12.86 -9.74
C THR A 95 -27.30 12.36 -8.55
N ASN A 96 -27.99 12.08 -7.45
CA ASN A 96 -27.39 11.50 -6.25
C ASN A 96 -27.55 9.98 -6.26
N LEU A 97 -26.43 9.26 -6.12
CA LEU A 97 -26.42 7.81 -6.02
C LEU A 97 -26.05 7.38 -4.61
N PHE A 98 -26.79 6.42 -4.06
CA PHE A 98 -26.43 5.75 -2.82
C PHE A 98 -26.11 4.29 -3.13
N ILE A 99 -24.83 3.92 -2.98
CA ILE A 99 -24.32 2.59 -3.33
C ILE A 99 -23.90 1.87 -2.05
N THR A 100 -24.52 0.72 -1.78
CA THR A 100 -24.11 -0.17 -0.69
C THR A 100 -23.17 -1.25 -1.21
N VAL A 101 -21.99 -1.36 -0.63
CA VAL A 101 -21.03 -2.43 -0.92
C VAL A 101 -21.04 -3.42 0.23
N GLY A 102 -21.33 -4.68 -0.07
CA GLY A 102 -21.38 -5.76 0.92
C GLY A 102 -20.87 -7.07 0.32
N LEU A 103 -20.32 -7.93 1.17
CA LEU A 103 -20.01 -9.31 0.81
C LEU A 103 -21.23 -10.16 1.11
N ASN A 104 -21.78 -10.82 0.10
CA ASN A 104 -22.86 -11.79 0.26
C ASN A 104 -22.28 -13.21 0.20
N VAL A 105 -22.78 -14.09 1.06
CA VAL A 105 -22.40 -15.50 1.07
C VAL A 105 -23.48 -16.30 0.36
N GLN A 106 -23.18 -16.81 -0.83
CA GLN A 106 -23.95 -17.89 -1.42
C GLN A 106 -23.32 -19.20 -0.98
N LYS A 107 -23.99 -19.94 -0.09
CA LYS A 107 -23.52 -21.27 0.30
C LYS A 107 -23.61 -22.20 -0.91
N CYS A 108 -22.48 -22.59 -1.48
CA CYS A 108 -22.44 -23.63 -2.49
C CYS A 108 -22.66 -24.99 -1.80
N THR A 109 -23.82 -25.60 -2.00
CA THR A 109 -24.10 -26.99 -1.60
C THR A 109 -23.73 -27.91 -2.77
N SER A 110 -22.44 -28.05 -3.08
CA SER A 110 -21.98 -29.13 -3.96
C SER A 110 -21.29 -30.20 -3.11
N SER A 111 -21.73 -31.45 -3.27
CA SER A 111 -21.10 -32.62 -2.66
C SER A 111 -19.84 -33.09 -3.42
N MET A 112 -19.49 -32.46 -4.55
CA MET A 112 -18.22 -32.68 -5.26
C MET A 112 -17.73 -31.37 -5.91
N PRO A 113 -16.56 -30.84 -5.53
CA PRO A 113 -15.88 -29.75 -6.23
C PRO A 113 -15.24 -30.19 -7.55
#